data_AF-A0A3S8X7N2-F1
#
_entry.id   AF-A0A3S8X7N2-F1
#
_cell.length_a   1.000
_cell.length_b   1.000
_cell.length_c   1.000
_cell.angle_alpha   90.00
_cell.angle_beta   90.00
_cell.angle_gamma   90.00
#
_symmetry.space_group_name_H-M   'P 1'
#
loop_
_entity.id
_entity.type
_entity.pdbx_description
1 polymer ?
#
loop_
_entity_poly.entity_id
_entity_poly.type
_entity_poly.pdbx_seq_one_letter_code
_entity_poly.pdbx_strand_id
1 'polypeptide(L)'
;PERVKSELSQHGVMSEDWGGNNMFVHVSAKSGLGIDELLEGILLEAEVLELKAIKEGMAAGVVVESKLDKGRGPVATVLVQEGTLKQGDIVLCGLEYGKVRAMRDENGRAITEAGPSIPVEILGLSGVPSAGDEATVVRDERKAREVALYRQGKFRDIKLARQQKSKLENMFANMTEGEVEELNIVLKADVQGSLEAICDSLNGLSTDEVKVNIIARGVGG
;
A
#
# COMPACT_ATOMS: atom_id res chain seq x y z
N PRO A 1 -0.04 9.30 -31.66
CA PRO A 1 -0.84 8.06 -31.55
C PRO A 1 -0.14 6.84 -32.15
N GLU A 2 0.10 6.82 -33.46
CA GLU A 2 0.66 5.65 -34.17
C GLU A 2 2.03 5.20 -33.68
N ARG A 3 2.94 6.15 -33.40
CA ARG A 3 4.25 5.82 -32.84
C ARG A 3 4.15 5.06 -31.51
N VAL A 4 3.25 5.50 -30.63
CA VAL A 4 3.03 4.85 -29.32
C VAL A 4 2.43 3.46 -29.50
N LYS A 5 1.46 3.28 -30.40
CA LYS A 5 0.89 1.97 -30.74
C LYS A 5 1.98 1.02 -31.27
N SER A 6 2.86 1.50 -32.15
CA SER A 6 3.95 0.71 -32.72
C SER A 6 5.07 0.37 -31.73
N GLU A 7 5.35 1.22 -30.74
CA GLU A 7 6.34 0.93 -29.70
C GLU A 7 5.77 -0.06 -28.67
N LEU A 8 4.50 0.09 -28.27
CA LEU A 8 3.83 -0.81 -27.34
C LEU A 8 3.58 -2.22 -27.90
N SER A 9 3.36 -2.36 -29.21
CA SER A 9 3.20 -3.67 -29.84
C SER A 9 4.46 -4.55 -29.72
N GLN A 10 5.65 -3.93 -29.69
CA GLN A 10 6.92 -4.64 -29.46
C GLN A 10 7.02 -5.24 -28.05
N HIS A 11 6.24 -4.70 -27.10
CA HIS A 11 6.12 -5.19 -25.74
C HIS A 11 4.90 -6.11 -25.53
N GLY A 12 4.23 -6.54 -26.62
CA GLY A 12 3.06 -7.43 -26.56
C GLY A 12 1.74 -6.72 -26.23
N VAL A 13 1.72 -5.39 -26.16
CA VAL A 13 0.49 -4.60 -25.95
C VAL A 13 -0.03 -4.17 -27.33
N MET A 14 -0.82 -5.04 -27.96
CA MET A 14 -1.42 -4.77 -29.27
C MET A 14 -2.83 -4.17 -29.14
N SER A 15 -3.08 -3.12 -29.92
CA SER A 15 -4.37 -2.43 -30.02
C SER A 15 -5.42 -3.30 -30.72
N GLU A 16 -6.69 -3.13 -30.38
CA GLU A 16 -7.83 -3.78 -31.04
C GLU A 16 -7.88 -3.54 -32.56
N ASP A 17 -7.61 -2.30 -33.01
CA ASP A 17 -7.54 -1.97 -34.45
C ASP A 17 -6.52 -2.80 -35.24
N TRP A 18 -5.51 -3.34 -34.56
CA TRP A 18 -4.45 -4.17 -35.14
C TRP A 18 -4.66 -5.66 -34.83
N GLY A 19 -5.86 -6.03 -34.39
CA GLY A 19 -6.24 -7.40 -34.03
C GLY A 19 -5.73 -7.86 -32.66
N GLY A 20 -5.37 -6.93 -31.77
CA GLY A 20 -5.07 -7.22 -30.37
C GLY A 20 -6.30 -7.18 -29.45
N ASN A 21 -6.07 -7.25 -28.14
CA ASN A 21 -7.12 -7.25 -27.12
C ASN A 21 -7.07 -6.00 -26.21
N ASN A 22 -6.19 -5.04 -26.50
CA ASN A 22 -6.05 -3.85 -25.65
C ASN A 22 -6.76 -2.67 -26.30
N MET A 23 -7.69 -2.09 -25.57
CA MET A 23 -8.40 -0.88 -25.98
C MET A 23 -7.47 0.34 -25.87
N PHE A 24 -7.47 1.19 -26.89
CA PHE A 24 -6.68 2.43 -26.92
C PHE A 24 -7.61 3.62 -27.12
N VAL A 25 -7.58 4.58 -26.19
CA VAL A 25 -8.39 5.80 -26.28
C VAL A 25 -7.48 7.03 -26.38
N HIS A 26 -7.80 7.96 -27.28
CA HIS A 26 -7.00 9.16 -27.51
C HIS A 26 -7.52 10.33 -26.69
N VAL A 27 -6.82 10.61 -25.59
CA VAL A 27 -7.24 11.66 -24.64
C VAL A 27 -6.30 12.87 -24.63
N SER A 28 -6.86 14.03 -24.25
CA SER A 28 -6.10 15.21 -23.87
C SER A 28 -6.39 15.54 -22.41
N ALA A 29 -5.43 15.28 -21.53
CA ALA A 29 -5.55 15.58 -20.10
C ALA A 29 -5.57 17.10 -19.78
N LYS A 30 -5.30 17.96 -20.77
CA LYS A 30 -5.35 19.43 -20.62
C LYS A 30 -6.68 20.02 -21.09
N SER A 31 -7.20 19.56 -22.22
CA SER A 31 -8.46 20.08 -22.78
C SER A 31 -9.68 19.24 -22.42
N GLY A 32 -9.49 18.04 -21.88
CA GLY A 32 -10.56 17.08 -21.59
C GLY A 32 -11.10 16.33 -22.81
N LEU A 33 -10.44 16.43 -23.98
CA LEU A 33 -10.86 15.71 -25.18
C LEU A 33 -10.71 14.19 -24.96
N GLY A 34 -11.71 13.40 -25.39
CA GLY A 34 -11.67 11.94 -25.35
C GLY A 34 -11.91 11.30 -23.97
N ILE A 35 -12.25 12.10 -22.95
CA ILE A 35 -12.54 11.56 -21.61
C ILE A 35 -13.84 10.77 -21.60
N ASP A 36 -14.87 11.21 -22.33
CA ASP A 36 -16.14 10.47 -22.43
C ASP A 36 -15.92 9.09 -23.08
N GLU A 37 -15.15 9.04 -24.18
CA GLU A 37 -14.75 7.79 -24.84
C GLU A 37 -13.97 6.86 -23.90
N LEU A 38 -13.11 7.43 -23.04
CA LEU A 38 -12.34 6.66 -22.06
C LEU A 38 -13.26 6.08 -20.98
N LEU A 39 -14.23 6.85 -20.50
CA LEU A 39 -15.20 6.39 -19.51
C LEU A 39 -16.08 5.28 -20.07
N GLU A 40 -16.58 5.43 -21.30
CA GLU A 40 -17.35 4.40 -22.00
C GLU A 40 -16.52 3.13 -22.18
N GLY A 41 -15.26 3.25 -22.59
CA GLY A 41 -14.35 2.11 -22.72
C GLY A 41 -14.12 1.35 -21.41
N ILE A 42 -13.91 2.07 -20.29
CA ILE A 42 -13.74 1.45 -18.97
C ILE A 42 -15.02 0.73 -18.53
N LEU A 43 -16.19 1.32 -18.77
CA LEU A 43 -17.47 0.71 -18.42
C LEU A 43 -17.74 -0.56 -19.24
N LEU A 44 -17.45 -0.52 -20.55
CA LEU A 44 -17.57 -1.67 -21.44
C LEU A 44 -16.67 -2.82 -20.97
N GLU A 45 -15.41 -2.52 -20.68
CA GLU A 45 -14.45 -3.54 -20.19
C GLU A 45 -14.92 -4.14 -18.85
N ALA A 46 -15.43 -3.31 -17.93
CA ALA A 46 -15.96 -3.79 -16.66
C ALA A 46 -17.18 -4.72 -16.81
N GLU A 47 -18.03 -4.46 -17.81
CA GLU A 47 -19.17 -5.31 -18.15
C GLU A 47 -18.71 -6.65 -18.76
N VAL A 48 -17.74 -6.61 -19.68
CA VAL A 48 -17.15 -7.81 -20.30
C VAL A 48 -16.48 -8.72 -19.27
N LEU A 49 -15.79 -8.14 -18.28
CA LEU A 49 -15.13 -8.89 -17.20
C LEU A 49 -16.09 -9.49 -16.18
N GLU A 50 -17.37 -9.11 -16.19
CA GLU A 50 -18.40 -9.52 -15.22
C GLU A 50 -17.93 -9.43 -13.75
N LEU A 51 -17.35 -8.29 -13.36
CA LEU A 51 -16.80 -8.10 -12.02
C LEU A 51 -17.87 -8.32 -10.93
N LYS A 52 -17.60 -9.23 -9.98
CA LYS A 52 -18.51 -9.63 -8.91
C LYS A 52 -17.90 -9.34 -7.55
N ALA A 53 -18.73 -8.89 -6.61
CA ALA A 53 -18.34 -8.69 -5.22
C ALA A 53 -19.47 -9.09 -4.28
N ILE A 54 -19.11 -9.63 -3.13
CA ILE A 54 -20.08 -9.95 -2.06
C ILE A 54 -20.41 -8.64 -1.35
N LYS A 55 -21.68 -8.19 -1.41
CA LYS A 55 -22.09 -6.94 -0.75
C LYS A 55 -22.34 -7.13 0.75
N GLU A 56 -22.99 -8.23 1.13
CA GLU A 56 -23.38 -8.51 2.51
C GLU A 56 -22.45 -9.51 3.17
N GLY A 57 -21.92 -9.17 4.35
CA GLY A 57 -21.03 -10.07 5.09
C GLY A 57 -19.95 -9.31 5.85
N MET A 58 -18.97 -10.06 6.34
CA MET A 58 -17.77 -9.49 6.97
C MET A 58 -16.92 -8.82 5.90
N ALA A 59 -16.49 -7.58 6.17
CA ALA A 59 -15.72 -6.84 5.20
C ALA A 59 -14.28 -7.35 5.10
N ALA A 60 -13.76 -7.40 3.88
CA ALA A 60 -12.36 -7.66 3.58
C ALA A 60 -11.88 -6.69 2.50
N GLY A 61 -10.60 -6.36 2.55
CA GLY A 61 -10.01 -5.43 1.61
C GLY A 61 -8.51 -5.27 1.82
N VAL A 62 -7.96 -4.23 1.22
CA VAL A 62 -6.52 -3.95 1.24
C VAL A 62 -6.25 -2.52 1.67
N VAL A 63 -5.19 -2.34 2.46
CA VAL A 63 -4.71 -1.01 2.84
C VAL A 63 -4.04 -0.36 1.62
N VAL A 64 -4.56 0.78 1.20
CA VAL A 64 -4.01 1.59 0.10
C VAL A 64 -2.88 2.48 0.63
N GLU A 65 -3.14 3.19 1.73
CA GLU A 65 -2.18 4.11 2.33
C GLU A 65 -2.46 4.27 3.83
N SER A 66 -1.42 4.55 4.61
CA SER A 66 -1.53 4.78 6.05
C SER A 66 -0.67 5.96 6.49
N LYS A 67 -1.14 6.68 7.50
CA LYS A 67 -0.45 7.84 8.10
C LYS A 67 -0.77 8.00 9.58
N LEU A 68 0.06 8.78 10.26
CA LEU A 68 -0.17 9.19 11.64
C LEU A 68 -0.71 10.63 11.67
N ASP A 69 -1.99 10.78 11.99
CA ASP A 69 -2.65 12.09 12.04
C ASP A 69 -2.56 12.72 13.44
N LYS A 70 -2.13 13.98 13.50
CA LYS A 70 -1.98 14.73 14.76
C LYS A 70 -3.35 14.98 15.40
N GLY A 71 -3.61 14.27 16.51
CA GLY A 71 -4.82 14.42 17.32
C GLY A 71 -5.87 13.35 17.04
N ARG A 72 -5.89 12.75 15.85
CA ARG A 72 -6.75 11.59 15.55
C ARG A 72 -6.04 10.27 15.88
N GLY A 73 -4.73 10.21 15.68
CA GLY A 73 -3.93 9.00 15.83
C GLY A 73 -3.73 8.29 14.48
N PRO A 74 -3.43 6.98 14.48
CA PRO A 74 -3.17 6.25 13.24
C PRO A 74 -4.45 6.11 12.41
N VAL A 75 -4.33 6.45 11.13
CA VAL A 75 -5.39 6.34 10.12
C VAL A 75 -4.88 5.53 8.92
N ALA A 76 -5.79 4.80 8.29
CA ALA A 76 -5.48 4.03 7.09
C ALA A 76 -6.64 4.16 6.09
N THR A 77 -6.31 4.32 4.82
CA THR A 77 -7.27 4.21 3.72
C THR A 77 -7.34 2.76 3.29
N VAL A 78 -8.50 2.14 3.43
CA VAL A 78 -8.75 0.75 3.05
C VAL A 78 -9.67 0.72 1.85
N LEU A 79 -9.30 0.01 0.80
CA LEU A 79 -10.19 -0.31 -0.31
C LEU A 79 -10.96 -1.59 0.04
N VAL A 80 -12.26 -1.46 0.27
CA VAL A 80 -13.13 -2.60 0.58
C VAL A 80 -13.35 -3.40 -0.70
N GLN A 81 -13.05 -4.70 -0.68
CA GLN A 81 -13.20 -5.61 -1.82
C GLN A 81 -14.41 -6.53 -1.65
N GLU A 82 -14.71 -6.91 -0.42
CA GLU A 82 -15.83 -7.78 -0.07
C GLU A 82 -16.53 -7.28 1.19
N GLY A 83 -17.81 -7.61 1.33
CA GLY A 83 -18.65 -7.27 2.45
C GLY A 83 -18.95 -5.77 2.56
N THR A 84 -19.48 -5.39 3.73
CA THR A 84 -19.74 -3.98 4.05
C THR A 84 -19.04 -3.66 5.35
N LEU A 85 -18.07 -2.74 5.31
CA LEU A 85 -17.36 -2.27 6.49
C LEU A 85 -18.22 -1.25 7.23
N LYS A 86 -18.38 -1.41 8.54
CA LYS A 86 -19.21 -0.53 9.37
C LYS A 86 -18.40 0.12 10.48
N GLN A 87 -18.85 1.31 10.88
CA GLN A 87 -18.31 1.96 12.06
C GLN A 87 -18.61 1.08 13.29
N GLY A 88 -17.58 0.81 14.08
CA GLY A 88 -17.65 -0.08 15.23
C GLY A 88 -17.23 -1.53 14.95
N ASP A 89 -16.99 -1.90 13.70
CA ASP A 89 -16.38 -3.19 13.37
C ASP A 89 -14.97 -3.29 13.94
N ILE A 90 -14.55 -4.50 14.26
CA ILE A 90 -13.19 -4.80 14.68
C ILE A 90 -12.43 -5.26 13.44
N VAL A 91 -11.34 -4.57 13.13
CA VAL A 91 -10.53 -4.84 11.94
C VAL A 91 -9.15 -5.31 12.37
N LEU A 92 -8.65 -6.32 11.68
CA LEU A 92 -7.25 -6.77 11.70
C LEU A 92 -6.60 -6.33 10.38
N CYS A 93 -5.59 -5.48 10.44
CA CYS A 93 -4.81 -4.99 9.29
C CYS A 93 -3.34 -5.42 9.46
N GLY A 94 -2.93 -6.49 8.79
CA GLY A 94 -1.55 -6.97 8.89
C GLY A 94 -1.12 -7.31 10.34
N LEU A 95 -0.23 -6.48 10.90
CA LEU A 95 0.25 -6.57 12.29
C LEU A 95 -0.56 -5.73 13.30
N GLU A 96 -1.46 -4.90 12.80
CA GLU A 96 -2.25 -3.95 13.59
C GLU A 96 -3.70 -4.42 13.71
N TYR A 97 -4.36 -4.01 14.78
CA TYR A 97 -5.78 -4.33 15.00
C TYR A 97 -6.47 -3.17 15.68
N GLY A 98 -7.80 -3.11 15.60
CA GLY A 98 -8.54 -2.12 16.36
C GLY A 98 -10.01 -2.07 16.00
N LYS A 99 -10.76 -1.35 16.83
CA LYS A 99 -12.16 -1.04 16.56
C LYS A 99 -12.25 0.24 15.74
N VAL A 100 -12.99 0.20 14.63
CA VAL A 100 -13.22 1.37 13.78
C VAL A 100 -14.03 2.40 14.56
N ARG A 101 -13.38 3.49 14.97
CA ARG A 101 -13.98 4.58 15.75
C ARG A 101 -14.69 5.58 14.87
N ALA A 102 -14.17 5.84 13.67
CA ALA A 102 -14.75 6.73 12.69
C ALA A 102 -14.31 6.30 11.28
N MET A 103 -15.14 6.61 10.30
CA MET A 103 -14.87 6.40 8.88
C MET A 103 -15.12 7.67 8.08
N ARG A 104 -14.33 7.89 7.04
CA ARG A 104 -14.54 8.99 6.08
C ARG A 104 -14.42 8.50 4.64
N ASP A 105 -15.24 9.07 3.77
CA ASP A 105 -15.17 8.83 2.32
C ASP A 105 -13.99 9.60 1.68
N GLU A 106 -13.81 9.41 0.37
CA GLU A 106 -12.78 10.08 -0.44
C GLU A 106 -12.94 11.61 -0.48
N ASN A 107 -14.12 12.13 -0.16
CA ASN A 107 -14.41 13.56 -0.07
C ASN A 107 -14.22 14.11 1.36
N GLY A 108 -13.76 13.27 2.30
CA GLY A 108 -13.53 13.62 3.70
C GLY A 108 -14.81 13.72 4.55
N ARG A 109 -15.95 13.29 4.03
CA ARG A 109 -17.24 13.30 4.75
C ARG A 109 -17.33 12.09 5.66
N ALA A 110 -17.96 12.27 6.81
CA ALA A 110 -18.17 11.16 7.75
C ALA A 110 -19.21 10.19 7.17
N ILE A 111 -18.87 8.90 7.19
CA ILE A 111 -19.75 7.81 6.75
C ILE A 111 -19.83 6.72 7.83
N THR A 112 -20.91 5.95 7.82
CA THR A 112 -21.15 4.87 8.81
C THR A 112 -20.99 3.47 8.22
N GLU A 113 -21.02 3.35 6.90
CA GLU A 113 -20.83 2.10 6.16
C GLU A 113 -20.12 2.36 4.83
N ALA A 114 -19.33 1.37 4.39
CA ALA A 114 -18.67 1.36 3.09
C ALA A 114 -18.81 -0.04 2.47
N GLY A 115 -19.37 -0.12 1.27
CA GLY A 115 -19.50 -1.37 0.51
C GLY A 115 -18.27 -1.67 -0.36
N PRO A 116 -18.32 -2.74 -1.17
CA PRO A 116 -17.24 -3.09 -2.08
C PRO A 116 -16.93 -1.98 -3.08
N SER A 117 -15.66 -1.91 -3.50
CA SER A 117 -15.09 -0.94 -4.45
C SER A 117 -14.99 0.50 -3.96
N ILE A 118 -15.35 0.77 -2.68
CA ILE A 118 -15.27 2.11 -2.09
C ILE A 118 -14.02 2.20 -1.20
N PRO A 119 -13.13 3.18 -1.43
CA PRO A 119 -12.05 3.48 -0.50
C PRO A 119 -12.58 4.23 0.73
N VAL A 120 -12.15 3.84 1.92
CA VAL A 120 -12.59 4.45 3.18
C VAL A 120 -11.40 4.71 4.10
N GLU A 121 -11.29 5.92 4.61
CA GLU A 121 -10.33 6.27 5.66
C GLU A 121 -10.89 5.80 7.01
N ILE A 122 -10.23 4.80 7.62
CA ILE A 122 -10.58 4.28 8.93
C ILE A 122 -9.69 4.85 10.01
N LEU A 123 -10.29 5.12 11.17
CA LEU A 123 -9.62 5.55 12.38
C LEU A 123 -9.85 4.54 13.50
N GLY A 124 -8.82 4.26 14.31
CA GLY A 124 -8.96 3.44 15.53
C GLY A 124 -8.13 2.18 15.59
N LEU A 125 -7.16 2.06 14.69
CA LEU A 125 -6.15 1.00 14.74
C LEU A 125 -5.15 1.24 15.88
N SER A 126 -4.48 0.18 16.32
CA SER A 126 -3.41 0.21 17.32
C SER A 126 -2.15 0.96 16.86
N GLY A 127 -1.93 0.99 15.54
CA GLY A 127 -0.74 1.57 14.90
C GLY A 127 -1.00 1.84 13.42
N VAL A 128 0.04 2.29 12.73
CA VAL A 128 -0.01 2.57 11.28
C VAL A 128 0.25 1.26 10.54
N PRO A 129 -0.74 0.65 9.85
CA PRO A 129 -0.52 -0.58 9.10
C PRO A 129 0.29 -0.31 7.82
N SER A 130 0.86 -1.36 7.24
CA SER A 130 1.66 -1.24 6.01
C SER A 130 0.75 -1.08 4.80
N ALA A 131 1.22 -0.37 3.77
CA ALA A 131 0.52 -0.36 2.49
C ALA A 131 0.55 -1.77 1.88
N GLY A 132 -0.57 -2.20 1.30
CA GLY A 132 -0.74 -3.56 0.77
C GLY A 132 -1.10 -4.62 1.83
N ASP A 133 -1.17 -4.29 3.12
CA ASP A 133 -1.64 -5.23 4.13
C ASP A 133 -3.13 -5.58 3.90
N GLU A 134 -3.47 -6.86 4.07
CA GLU A 134 -4.86 -7.30 4.12
C GLU A 134 -5.56 -6.73 5.35
N ALA A 135 -6.76 -6.17 5.14
CA ALA A 135 -7.66 -5.68 6.16
C ALA A 135 -8.90 -6.57 6.21
N THR A 136 -9.15 -7.20 7.36
CA THR A 136 -10.30 -8.12 7.53
C THR A 136 -11.08 -7.80 8.79
N VAL A 137 -12.40 -7.74 8.67
CA VAL A 137 -13.30 -7.64 9.82
C VAL A 137 -13.37 -8.97 10.56
N VAL A 138 -13.23 -8.89 11.88
CA VAL A 138 -13.29 -10.04 12.78
C VAL A 138 -14.32 -9.81 13.86
N ARG A 139 -14.88 -10.91 14.39
CA ARG A 139 -16.00 -10.84 15.35
C ARG A 139 -15.57 -10.47 16.78
N ASP A 140 -14.34 -10.80 17.15
CA ASP A 140 -13.85 -10.70 18.53
C ASP A 140 -12.49 -10.00 18.57
N GLU A 141 -12.45 -8.90 19.32
CA GLU A 141 -11.26 -8.06 19.49
C GLU A 141 -10.15 -8.81 20.23
N ARG A 142 -10.51 -9.71 21.16
CA ARG A 142 -9.51 -10.49 21.90
C ARG A 142 -8.76 -11.43 20.97
N LYS A 143 -9.47 -12.10 20.05
CA LYS A 143 -8.86 -12.95 19.04
C LYS A 143 -8.06 -12.14 18.03
N ALA A 144 -8.57 -10.98 17.61
CA ALA A 144 -7.84 -10.07 16.72
C ALA A 144 -6.48 -9.68 17.32
N ARG A 145 -6.49 -9.28 18.60
CA ARG A 145 -5.30 -8.93 19.37
C ARG A 145 -4.32 -10.09 19.47
N GLU A 146 -4.80 -11.29 19.75
CA GLU A 146 -3.95 -12.49 19.85
C GLU A 146 -3.24 -12.78 18.52
N VAL A 147 -3.97 -12.73 17.40
CA VAL A 147 -3.42 -12.95 16.06
C VAL A 147 -2.42 -11.85 15.70
N ALA A 148 -2.73 -10.59 15.98
CA ALA A 148 -1.83 -9.46 15.73
C ALA A 148 -0.52 -9.60 16.52
N LEU A 149 -0.61 -9.90 17.82
CA LEU A 149 0.57 -10.11 18.68
C LEU A 149 1.42 -11.30 18.22
N TYR A 150 0.78 -12.39 17.78
CA TYR A 150 1.48 -13.53 17.20
C TYR A 150 2.25 -13.14 15.93
N ARG A 151 1.61 -12.38 15.02
CA ARG A 151 2.26 -11.89 13.79
C ARG A 151 3.41 -10.92 14.11
N GLN A 152 3.24 -10.03 15.09
CA GLN A 152 4.29 -9.12 15.55
C GLN A 152 5.48 -9.88 16.15
N GLY A 153 5.23 -10.92 16.96
CA GLY A 153 6.28 -11.79 17.51
C GLY A 153 7.10 -12.46 16.40
N LYS A 154 6.42 -13.10 15.44
CA LYS A 154 7.07 -13.70 14.28
C LYS A 154 7.89 -12.69 13.46
N PHE A 155 7.32 -11.51 13.21
CA PHE A 155 8.01 -10.46 12.46
C PHE A 155 9.28 -9.99 13.17
N ARG A 156 9.21 -9.85 14.50
CA ARG A 156 10.36 -9.50 15.35
C ARG A 156 11.45 -10.57 15.30
N ASP A 157 11.08 -11.84 15.37
CA ASP A 157 12.04 -12.95 15.31
C ASP A 157 12.77 -12.99 13.96
N ILE A 158 12.03 -12.83 12.86
CA ILE A 158 12.62 -12.73 11.51
C ILE A 158 13.58 -11.54 11.40
N LYS A 159 13.19 -10.39 11.96
CA LYS A 159 14.03 -9.18 11.93
C LYS A 159 15.32 -9.36 12.72
N LEU A 160 15.25 -9.98 13.90
CA LEU A 160 16.43 -10.30 14.72
C LEU A 160 17.35 -11.31 14.01
N ALA A 161 16.79 -12.34 13.40
CA ALA A 161 17.56 -13.33 12.65
C ALA A 161 18.30 -12.70 11.46
N ARG A 162 17.63 -11.82 10.70
CA ARG A 162 18.27 -11.03 9.62
C ARG A 162 19.40 -10.15 10.16
N GLN A 163 19.18 -9.46 11.27
CA GLN A 163 20.21 -8.61 11.88
C GLN A 163 21.44 -9.42 12.33
N GLN A 164 21.24 -10.61 12.89
CA GLN A 164 22.35 -11.50 13.26
C GLN A 164 23.13 -11.97 12.04
N LYS A 165 22.44 -12.37 10.96
CA LYS A 165 23.07 -12.78 9.71
C LYS A 165 23.91 -11.64 9.10
N SER A 166 23.35 -10.44 8.97
CA SER A 166 24.06 -9.28 8.42
C SER A 166 25.24 -8.85 9.29
N LYS A 167 25.17 -8.98 10.62
CA LYS A 167 26.32 -8.72 11.50
C LYS A 167 27.47 -9.70 11.27
N LEU A 168 27.16 -10.99 11.11
CA LEU A 168 28.16 -12.01 10.80
C LEU A 168 28.82 -11.74 9.44
N GLU A 169 28.03 -11.47 8.40
CA GLU A 169 28.54 -11.13 7.05
C GLU A 169 29.43 -9.87 7.08
N ASN A 170 28.98 -8.79 7.75
CA ASN A 170 29.75 -7.55 7.88
C ASN A 170 31.03 -7.72 8.70
N MET A 171 31.05 -8.61 9.72
CA MET A 171 32.29 -8.89 10.48
C MET A 171 33.38 -9.52 9.61
N PHE A 172 33.01 -10.32 8.60
CA PHE A 172 33.97 -10.88 7.65
C PHE A 172 34.40 -9.85 6.59
N ALA A 173 33.48 -9.02 6.10
CA ALA A 173 33.77 -7.98 5.09
C ALA A 173 34.63 -6.83 5.63
N ASN A 174 34.36 -6.37 6.86
CA ASN A 174 35.12 -5.30 7.53
C ASN A 174 36.57 -5.73 7.88
N MET A 175 36.90 -7.01 7.72
CA MET A 175 38.26 -7.53 7.92
C MET A 175 39.09 -7.52 6.63
N THR A 176 38.44 -7.30 5.47
CA THR A 176 39.03 -7.35 4.12
C THR A 176 39.08 -6.00 3.39
N GLU A 177 38.20 -5.05 3.71
CA GLU A 177 38.14 -3.72 3.08
C GLU A 177 38.63 -2.63 4.05
N GLY A 178 39.32 -1.62 3.51
CA GLY A 178 39.76 -0.43 4.25
C GLY A 178 38.58 0.40 4.78
N GLU A 179 38.85 1.54 5.44
CA GLU A 179 37.81 2.42 5.99
C GLU A 179 36.81 2.86 4.90
N VAL A 180 35.62 2.26 4.90
CA VAL A 180 34.47 2.69 4.11
C VAL A 180 33.77 3.82 4.86
N GLU A 181 33.56 4.96 4.21
CA GLU A 181 32.86 6.11 4.79
C GLU A 181 31.35 5.80 4.86
N GLU A 182 30.71 6.01 6.01
CA GLU A 182 29.27 5.76 6.20
C GLU A 182 28.48 7.07 6.37
N LEU A 183 27.48 7.28 5.51
CA LEU A 183 26.49 8.35 5.67
C LEU A 183 25.27 7.85 6.41
N ASN A 184 25.12 8.31 7.65
CA ASN A 184 24.03 7.94 8.52
C ASN A 184 22.83 8.90 8.38
N ILE A 185 21.65 8.36 8.11
CA ILE A 185 20.43 9.12 7.86
C ILE A 185 19.30 8.68 8.80
N VAL A 186 18.55 9.66 9.30
CA VAL A 186 17.27 9.45 9.99
C VAL A 186 16.17 10.01 9.10
N LEU A 187 15.18 9.17 8.77
CA LEU A 187 14.12 9.52 7.85
C LEU A 187 12.75 9.48 8.54
N LYS A 188 11.98 10.56 8.39
CA LYS A 188 10.56 10.61 8.75
C LYS A 188 9.77 11.10 7.56
N ALA A 189 8.65 10.45 7.29
CA ALA A 189 7.73 10.83 6.23
C ALA A 189 6.30 10.94 6.76
N ASP A 190 5.44 11.69 6.08
CA ASP A 190 4.05 11.87 6.49
C ASP A 190 3.21 10.59 6.29
N VAL A 191 3.55 9.80 5.26
CA VAL A 191 2.85 8.57 4.86
C VAL A 191 3.82 7.39 4.75
N GLN A 192 3.31 6.18 5.00
CA GLN A 192 4.12 4.94 4.97
C GLN A 192 4.69 4.65 3.57
N GLY A 193 3.90 4.86 2.50
CA GLY A 193 4.32 4.53 1.14
C GLY A 193 5.54 5.33 0.67
N SER A 194 5.56 6.64 0.95
CA SER A 194 6.72 7.49 0.62
C SER A 194 7.97 7.11 1.41
N LEU A 195 7.82 6.70 2.68
CA LEU A 195 8.94 6.25 3.49
C LEU A 195 9.65 5.06 2.84
N GLU A 196 8.89 4.08 2.36
CA GLU A 196 9.43 2.89 1.72
C GLU A 196 10.10 3.22 0.38
N ALA A 197 9.44 4.01 -0.48
CA ALA A 197 9.99 4.39 -1.78
C ALA A 197 11.30 5.19 -1.67
N ILE A 198 11.38 6.10 -0.69
CA ILE A 198 12.59 6.90 -0.45
C ILE A 198 13.70 6.03 0.13
N CYS A 199 13.40 5.13 1.07
CA CYS A 199 14.39 4.20 1.60
C CYS A 199 15.03 3.36 0.50
N ASP A 200 14.22 2.83 -0.42
CA ASP A 200 14.72 2.00 -1.52
C ASP A 200 15.62 2.80 -2.47
N SER A 201 15.18 4.02 -2.82
CA SER A 201 15.97 4.95 -3.65
C SER A 201 17.30 5.33 -3.00
N LEU A 202 17.31 5.59 -1.69
CA LEU A 202 18.54 5.91 -0.94
C LEU A 202 19.50 4.73 -0.87
N ASN A 203 19.00 3.51 -0.71
CA ASN A 203 19.84 2.31 -0.74
C ASN A 203 20.44 2.08 -2.13
N GLY A 204 19.70 2.38 -3.20
CA GLY A 204 20.19 2.32 -4.59
C GLY A 204 21.28 3.34 -4.93
N LEU A 205 21.41 4.42 -4.14
CA LEU A 205 22.47 5.43 -4.27
C LEU A 205 23.74 5.07 -3.47
N SER A 206 23.72 4.00 -2.67
CA SER A 206 24.89 3.56 -1.90
C SER A 206 25.98 3.05 -2.85
N THR A 207 27.22 3.45 -2.60
CA THR A 207 28.40 2.98 -3.36
C THR A 207 29.35 2.22 -2.45
N ASP A 208 30.36 1.57 -3.06
CA ASP A 208 31.43 0.88 -2.31
C ASP A 208 32.36 1.88 -1.58
N GLU A 209 32.43 3.13 -2.06
CA GLU A 209 33.21 4.21 -1.43
C GLU A 209 32.46 4.87 -0.25
N VAL A 210 31.14 5.09 -0.41
CA VAL A 210 30.29 5.74 0.59
C VAL A 210 29.00 4.94 0.78
N LYS A 211 28.85 4.35 1.96
CA LYS A 211 27.69 3.54 2.30
C LYS A 211 26.58 4.38 2.91
N VAL A 212 25.38 4.33 2.35
CA VAL A 212 24.20 4.98 2.93
C VAL A 212 23.57 4.05 3.98
N ASN A 213 23.43 4.55 5.20
CA ASN A 213 22.88 3.79 6.32
C ASN A 213 21.68 4.51 6.95
N ILE A 214 20.49 3.92 6.82
CA ILE A 214 19.27 4.46 7.42
C ILE A 214 19.13 3.89 8.84
N ILE A 215 19.52 4.68 9.84
CA ILE A 215 19.53 4.25 11.25
C ILE A 215 18.11 4.12 11.80
N ALA A 216 17.25 5.09 11.47
CA ALA A 216 15.89 5.15 11.95
C ALA A 216 14.94 5.64 10.86
N ARG A 217 13.79 5.00 10.78
CA ARG A 217 12.71 5.35 9.86
C ARG A 217 11.38 5.36 10.62
N GLY A 218 10.51 6.32 10.33
CA GLY A 218 9.22 6.44 10.98
C GLY A 218 8.19 7.21 10.17
N VAL A 219 6.93 7.00 10.50
CA VAL A 219 5.79 7.72 9.92
C VAL A 219 5.24 8.73 10.91
N GLY A 220 4.97 9.93 10.42
CA GLY A 220 4.46 11.06 11.19
C GLY A 220 5.55 12.01 11.70
N GLY A 221 5.08 13.18 12.17
CA GLY A 221 5.91 14.25 12.75
C GLY A 221 6.48 13.91 14.12
#